data_AF-A0A4R6F2U7-F1
#
_entry.id   AF-A0A4R6F2U7-F1
#
_cell.length_a   1.000
_cell.length_b   1.000
_cell.length_c   1.000
_cell.angle_alpha   90.00
_cell.angle_beta   90.00
_cell.angle_gamma   90.00
#
_symmetry.space_group_name_H-M   'P 1'
#
loop_
_entity.id
_entity.type
_entity.pdbx_description
1 polymer ?
#
loop_
_entity_poly.entity_id
_entity_poly.type
_entity_poly.pdbx_seq_one_letter_code
_entity_poly.pdbx_strand_id
1 'polypeptide(L)'
;MILIAMGVSGAGKTRIGEMLAEKLKCDFTDGDAFHSEANKEKMHHGIPLTDEDRWPWLRTIRAAIEKEQEAGRTAVFTCSSLKRSYRDILRAGDRDVCFVYLKGSREVLQERLQTRTGHFFDPSLLQSQLDTLEEPAADEAITVSVELSPEEIVDDVLKQIQAR
;
A
#
# COMPACT_ATOMS: atom_id res chain seq x y z
N MET A 1 14.90 -2.42 7.86
CA MET A 1 14.31 -2.06 6.54
C MET A 1 12.80 -2.16 6.64
N ILE A 2 12.07 -1.17 6.13
CA ILE A 2 10.61 -1.15 6.15
C ILE A 2 10.13 -1.13 4.70
N LEU A 3 9.24 -2.06 4.35
CA LEU A 3 8.59 -2.09 3.04
C LEU A 3 7.13 -1.72 3.17
N ILE A 4 6.63 -0.88 2.26
CA ILE A 4 5.22 -0.51 2.20
C ILE A 4 4.67 -0.86 0.81
N ALA A 5 3.84 -1.90 0.73
CA ALA A 5 3.09 -2.21 -0.48
C ALA A 5 1.98 -1.15 -0.66
N MET A 6 2.10 -0.37 -1.74
CA MET A 6 1.21 0.75 -2.06
C MET A 6 0.53 0.60 -3.41
N GLY A 7 -0.53 1.38 -3.62
CA GLY A 7 -1.39 1.31 -4.80
C GLY A 7 -2.87 1.38 -4.44
N VAL A 8 -3.71 1.55 -5.47
CA VAL A 8 -5.16 1.64 -5.30
C VAL A 8 -5.77 0.30 -4.86
N SER A 9 -7.05 0.31 -4.49
CA SER A 9 -7.80 -0.92 -4.22
C SER A 9 -7.80 -1.83 -5.44
N GLY A 10 -7.74 -3.15 -5.23
CA GLY A 10 -7.63 -4.13 -6.32
C GLY A 10 -6.20 -4.38 -6.82
N ALA A 11 -5.21 -3.56 -6.43
CA ALA A 11 -3.82 -3.76 -6.85
C ALA A 11 -3.13 -5.00 -6.22
N GLY A 12 -3.74 -5.63 -5.22
CA GLY A 12 -3.19 -6.85 -4.58
C GLY A 12 -2.22 -6.60 -3.42
N LYS A 13 -2.21 -5.40 -2.83
CA LYS A 13 -1.31 -4.99 -1.73
C LYS A 13 -1.17 -6.02 -0.61
N THR A 14 -2.28 -6.50 -0.05
CA THR A 14 -2.27 -7.47 1.05
C THR A 14 -1.56 -8.76 0.64
N ARG A 15 -1.94 -9.34 -0.52
CA ARG A 15 -1.32 -10.57 -1.01
C ARG A 15 0.19 -10.41 -1.25
N ILE A 16 0.60 -9.33 -1.91
CA ILE A 16 2.03 -9.08 -2.17
C ILE A 16 2.78 -8.79 -0.88
N GLY A 17 2.19 -8.02 0.04
CA GLY A 17 2.80 -7.71 1.33
C GLY A 17 3.02 -8.94 2.21
N GLU A 18 2.03 -9.85 2.28
CA GLU A 18 2.16 -11.14 2.97
C GLU A 18 3.29 -11.99 2.37
N MET A 19 3.33 -12.11 1.03
CA MET A 19 4.37 -12.89 0.35
C MET A 19 5.77 -12.29 0.54
N LEU A 20 5.90 -10.96 0.49
CA LEU A 20 7.17 -10.28 0.80
C LEU A 20 7.61 -10.55 2.23
N ALA A 21 6.69 -10.46 3.20
CA ALA A 21 6.99 -10.73 4.60
C ALA A 21 7.43 -12.18 4.83
N GLU A 22 6.78 -13.14 4.18
CA GLU A 22 7.16 -14.56 4.22
C GLU A 22 8.59 -14.77 3.68
N LYS A 23 8.91 -14.21 2.52
CA LYS A 23 10.24 -14.33 1.90
C LYS A 23 11.33 -13.66 2.73
N LEU A 24 11.02 -12.54 3.36
CA LEU A 24 11.94 -11.78 4.21
C LEU A 24 11.99 -12.31 5.66
N LYS A 25 11.12 -13.26 6.02
CA LYS A 25 10.97 -13.83 7.36
C LYS A 25 10.73 -12.74 8.42
N CYS A 26 9.81 -11.84 8.13
CA CYS A 26 9.46 -10.73 9.00
C CYS A 26 7.95 -10.58 9.17
N ASP A 27 7.55 -9.65 10.04
CA ASP A 27 6.15 -9.38 10.31
C ASP A 27 5.47 -8.64 9.14
N PHE A 28 4.19 -8.94 8.97
CA PHE A 28 3.28 -8.28 8.05
C PHE A 28 2.21 -7.52 8.83
N THR A 29 1.94 -6.28 8.46
CA THR A 29 0.86 -5.47 9.06
C THR A 29 -0.02 -4.85 7.97
N ASP A 30 -1.32 -5.14 8.01
CA ASP A 30 -2.28 -4.49 7.11
C ASP A 30 -2.63 -3.08 7.62
N GLY A 31 -2.29 -2.05 6.85
CA GLY A 31 -2.53 -0.66 7.22
C GLY A 31 -4.01 -0.30 7.36
N ASP A 32 -4.91 -1.04 6.71
CA ASP A 32 -6.35 -0.81 6.79
C ASP A 32 -6.89 -1.11 8.22
N ALA A 33 -6.18 -1.93 9.00
CA ALA A 33 -6.52 -2.22 10.39
C ALA A 33 -6.41 -0.98 11.29
N PHE A 34 -5.61 0.03 10.91
CA PHE A 34 -5.43 1.27 11.66
C PHE A 34 -6.50 2.33 11.38
N HIS A 35 -7.42 2.08 10.43
CA HIS A 35 -8.53 2.99 10.23
C HIS A 35 -9.47 3.02 11.44
N SER A 36 -9.96 4.21 11.76
CA SER A 36 -11.05 4.37 12.72
C SER A 36 -12.33 3.72 12.18
N GLU A 37 -13.25 3.36 13.07
CA GLU A 37 -14.56 2.84 12.67
C GLU A 37 -15.33 3.85 11.79
N ALA A 38 -15.21 5.15 12.06
CA ALA A 38 -15.79 6.20 11.22
C ALA A 38 -15.24 6.19 9.77
N ASN A 39 -13.93 5.96 9.60
CA ASN A 39 -13.35 5.86 8.25
C ASN A 39 -13.82 4.59 7.53
N LYS A 40 -13.88 3.46 8.25
CA LYS A 40 -14.41 2.20 7.70
C LYS A 40 -15.87 2.36 7.29
N GLU A 41 -16.70 3.03 8.09
CA GLU A 41 -18.10 3.30 7.79
C GLU A 41 -18.26 4.20 6.56
N LYS A 42 -17.47 5.27 6.42
CA LYS A 42 -17.46 6.09 5.20
C LYS A 42 -17.17 5.25 3.96
N MET A 43 -16.08 4.47 3.99
CA MET A 43 -15.69 3.63 2.86
C MET A 43 -16.73 2.54 2.55
N HIS A 44 -17.34 1.95 3.58
CA HIS A 44 -18.44 0.98 3.42
C HIS A 44 -19.64 1.57 2.69
N HIS A 45 -19.95 2.85 2.92
CA HIS A 45 -21.00 3.58 2.22
C HIS A 45 -20.56 4.17 0.86
N GLY A 46 -19.38 3.81 0.35
CA GLY A 46 -18.88 4.35 -0.92
C GLY A 46 -18.41 5.81 -0.83
N ILE A 47 -18.29 6.37 0.37
CA ILE A 47 -17.87 7.75 0.58
C ILE A 47 -16.33 7.80 0.61
N PRO A 48 -15.67 8.51 -0.33
CA PRO A 48 -14.23 8.66 -0.30
C PRO A 48 -13.78 9.43 0.96
N LEU A 49 -12.69 9.00 1.57
CA LEU A 49 -12.08 9.73 2.68
C LEU A 49 -11.46 11.05 2.19
N THR A 50 -11.41 12.07 3.05
CA THR A 50 -10.65 13.30 2.82
C THR A 50 -9.22 13.18 3.35
N ASP A 51 -8.43 14.23 3.21
CA ASP A 51 -7.08 14.30 3.76
C ASP A 51 -7.12 14.32 5.29
N GLU A 52 -8.07 15.07 5.87
CA GLU A 52 -8.32 15.16 7.31
C GLU A 52 -8.68 13.80 7.93
N ASP A 53 -9.45 12.99 7.19
CA ASP A 53 -9.76 11.61 7.59
C ASP A 53 -8.50 10.73 7.61
N ARG A 54 -7.55 10.98 6.70
CA ARG A 54 -6.35 10.15 6.51
C ARG A 54 -5.19 10.55 7.42
N TRP A 55 -5.07 11.81 7.84
CA TRP A 55 -3.93 12.25 8.67
C TRP A 55 -3.75 11.48 9.97
N PRO A 56 -4.79 11.23 10.78
CA PRO A 56 -4.64 10.42 12.00
C PRO A 56 -4.23 8.98 11.68
N TRP A 57 -4.82 8.40 10.63
CA TRP A 57 -4.52 7.04 10.18
C TRP A 57 -3.06 6.86 9.75
N LEU A 58 -2.55 7.76 8.90
CA LEU A 58 -1.16 7.75 8.45
C LEU A 58 -0.18 7.92 9.62
N ARG A 59 -0.50 8.76 10.60
CA ARG A 59 0.31 8.92 11.81
C ARG A 59 0.33 7.65 12.66
N THR A 60 -0.77 6.92 12.76
CA THR A 60 -0.80 5.63 13.46
C THR A 60 0.08 4.59 12.77
N ILE A 61 0.05 4.52 11.43
CA ILE A 61 0.95 3.65 10.67
C ILE A 61 2.41 4.06 10.89
N ARG A 62 2.73 5.36 10.83
CA ARG A 62 4.10 5.85 11.09
C ARG A 62 4.60 5.46 12.48
N ALA A 63 3.76 5.59 13.51
CA ALA A 63 4.12 5.16 14.87
C ALA A 63 4.34 3.64 14.97
N ALA A 64 3.61 2.83 14.19
CA ALA A 64 3.87 1.39 14.11
C ALA A 64 5.20 1.09 13.40
N ILE A 65 5.52 1.81 12.32
CA ILE A 65 6.82 1.74 11.63
C ILE A 65 7.97 2.06 12.60
N GLU A 66 7.84 3.14 13.38
CA GLU A 66 8.85 3.55 14.37
C GLU A 66 9.16 2.46 15.39
N LYS A 67 8.14 1.76 15.89
CA LYS A 67 8.33 0.65 16.83
C LYS A 67 9.14 -0.51 16.24
N GLU A 68 8.92 -0.82 14.96
CA GLU A 68 9.70 -1.85 14.26
C GLU A 68 11.16 -1.40 14.07
N GLN A 69 11.36 -0.13 13.73
CA GLN A 69 12.68 0.47 13.55
C GLN A 69 13.47 0.55 14.86
N GLU A 70 12.86 1.01 15.95
CA GLU A 70 13.47 1.06 17.29
C GLU A 70 13.88 -0.33 17.76
N ALA A 71 13.14 -1.37 17.38
CA ALA A 71 13.47 -2.74 17.68
C ALA A 71 14.49 -3.38 16.71
N GLY A 72 14.98 -2.63 15.72
CA GLY A 72 15.91 -3.12 14.70
C GLY A 72 15.33 -4.20 13.80
N ARG A 73 14.00 -4.27 13.65
CA ARG A 73 13.31 -5.29 12.86
C ARG A 73 13.08 -4.83 11.43
N THR A 74 13.09 -5.79 10.52
CA THR A 74 12.51 -5.62 9.19
C THR A 74 11.01 -5.87 9.31
N ALA A 75 10.18 -5.13 8.57
CA ALA A 75 8.74 -5.33 8.57
C ALA A 75 8.12 -4.90 7.23
N VAL A 76 6.99 -5.51 6.88
CA VAL A 76 6.20 -5.17 5.69
C VAL A 76 4.84 -4.64 6.11
N PHE A 77 4.44 -3.52 5.54
CA PHE A 77 3.14 -2.90 5.73
C PHE A 77 2.38 -2.81 4.39
N THR A 78 1.05 -2.74 4.45
CA THR A 78 0.25 -2.18 3.35
C THR A 78 -0.17 -0.76 3.70
N CYS A 79 -0.19 0.12 2.72
CA CYS A 79 -0.87 1.42 2.83
C CYS A 79 -1.08 1.96 1.43
N SER A 80 -2.30 2.43 1.10
CA SER A 80 -2.58 2.95 -0.24
C SER A 80 -1.61 4.07 -0.66
N SER A 81 -1.21 4.95 0.28
CA SER A 81 -0.14 5.95 0.12
C SER A 81 -0.23 6.77 -1.19
N LEU A 82 -1.46 7.13 -1.58
CA LEU A 82 -1.78 7.63 -2.92
C LEU A 82 -1.15 8.98 -3.26
N LYS A 83 -1.00 9.89 -2.30
CA LYS A 83 -0.34 11.19 -2.49
C LYS A 83 1.10 11.17 -2.02
N ARG A 84 1.95 12.02 -2.60
CA ARG A 84 3.32 12.24 -2.13
C ARG A 84 3.37 12.69 -0.68
N SER A 85 2.47 13.59 -0.28
CA SER A 85 2.37 14.04 1.12
C SER A 85 2.09 12.89 2.09
N TYR A 86 1.38 11.84 1.66
CA TYR A 86 1.12 10.66 2.50
C TYR A 86 2.38 9.82 2.64
N ARG A 87 3.10 9.62 1.53
CA ARG A 87 4.38 8.93 1.52
C ARG A 87 5.42 9.66 2.36
N ASP A 88 5.43 10.99 2.33
CA ASP A 88 6.34 11.81 3.13
C ASP A 88 6.08 11.68 4.64
N ILE A 89 4.81 11.55 5.06
CA ILE A 89 4.46 11.27 6.48
C ILE A 89 5.00 9.90 6.92
N LEU A 90 4.80 8.87 6.10
CA LEU A 90 5.22 7.50 6.43
C LEU A 90 6.75 7.35 6.39
N ARG A 91 7.40 8.02 5.42
CA ARG A 91 8.85 8.06 5.27
C ARG A 91 9.50 8.88 6.36
N ALA A 92 8.94 10.03 6.74
CA ALA A 92 9.49 10.95 7.75
C ALA A 92 10.98 11.32 7.52
N GLY A 93 11.42 11.38 6.25
CA GLY A 93 12.81 11.63 5.88
C GLY A 93 13.75 10.41 5.99
N ASP A 94 13.23 9.26 6.40
CA ASP A 94 13.97 8.01 6.55
C ASP A 94 14.17 7.31 5.21
N ARG A 95 15.42 6.93 4.92
CA ARG A 95 15.77 6.19 3.70
C ARG A 95 15.51 4.69 3.80
N ASP A 96 15.31 4.16 5.02
CA ASP A 96 15.03 2.75 5.25
C ASP A 96 13.56 2.39 5.02
N VAL A 97 12.69 3.37 4.74
CA VAL A 97 11.29 3.18 4.35
C VAL A 97 11.18 3.19 2.83
N CYS A 98 10.98 2.01 2.25
CA CYS A 98 10.87 1.82 0.81
C CYS A 98 9.44 1.45 0.41
N PHE A 99 8.89 2.19 -0.56
CA PHE A 99 7.57 1.90 -1.12
C PHE A 99 7.69 0.92 -2.29
N VAL A 100 6.73 0.01 -2.39
CA VAL A 100 6.52 -0.89 -3.52
C VAL A 100 5.21 -0.51 -4.17
N TYR A 101 5.26 0.20 -5.29
CA TYR A 101 4.10 0.63 -6.03
C TYR A 101 3.62 -0.44 -7.01
N LEU A 102 2.48 -1.03 -6.69
CA LEU A 102 1.76 -1.98 -7.53
C LEU A 102 0.96 -1.21 -8.59
N LYS A 103 1.58 -1.02 -9.77
CA LYS A 103 1.02 -0.24 -10.87
C LYS A 103 0.16 -1.10 -11.78
N GLY A 104 -1.08 -0.67 -12.02
CA GLY A 104 -1.99 -1.32 -12.95
C GLY A 104 -2.80 -0.30 -13.73
N SER A 105 -3.19 -0.66 -14.96
CA SER A 105 -4.18 0.11 -15.71
C SER A 105 -5.54 0.05 -15.03
N ARG A 106 -6.40 1.03 -15.32
CA ARG A 106 -7.77 1.05 -14.81
C ARG A 106 -8.51 -0.24 -15.17
N GLU A 107 -8.34 -0.71 -16.40
CA GLU A 107 -9.00 -1.87 -16.96
C GLU A 107 -8.64 -3.13 -16.17
N VAL A 108 -7.35 -3.37 -15.92
CA VAL A 108 -6.85 -4.52 -15.16
C VAL A 108 -7.33 -4.47 -13.71
N LEU A 109 -7.29 -3.29 -13.08
CA LEU A 109 -7.73 -3.13 -11.69
C LEU A 109 -9.24 -3.35 -11.54
N GLN A 110 -10.03 -2.85 -12.49
CA GLN A 110 -11.48 -3.04 -12.51
C GLN A 110 -11.85 -4.50 -12.71
N GLU A 111 -11.20 -5.21 -13.63
CA GLU A 111 -11.41 -6.64 -13.86
C GLU A 111 -11.11 -7.48 -12.60
N ARG A 112 -9.99 -7.17 -11.91
CA ARG A 112 -9.63 -7.83 -10.64
C ARG A 112 -10.65 -7.62 -9.54
N LEU A 113 -11.22 -6.41 -9.46
CA LEU A 113 -12.24 -6.09 -8.46
C LEU A 113 -13.57 -6.78 -8.77
N GLN A 114 -13.94 -6.93 -10.04
CA GLN A 114 -15.17 -7.62 -10.46
C GLN A 114 -15.12 -9.14 -10.24
N THR A 115 -13.95 -9.74 -10.38
CA THR A 115 -13.75 -11.19 -10.19
C THR A 115 -13.63 -11.60 -8.73
N ARG A 116 -13.46 -10.65 -7.80
CA ARG A 116 -13.35 -10.93 -6.37
C ARG A 116 -14.73 -11.30 -5.80
N THR A 117 -14.88 -12.55 -5.38
CA THR A 117 -16.09 -13.02 -4.69
C THR A 117 -16.22 -12.39 -3.30
N GLY A 118 -17.43 -11.94 -2.94
CA GLY A 118 -17.77 -11.54 -1.57
C GLY A 118 -17.65 -10.05 -1.22
N HIS A 119 -17.22 -9.18 -2.14
CA HIS A 119 -17.23 -7.73 -1.91
C HIS A 119 -17.92 -6.99 -3.06
N PHE A 120 -19.03 -6.32 -2.75
CA PHE A 120 -19.57 -5.28 -3.63
C PHE A 120 -18.57 -4.14 -3.67
N PHE A 121 -17.76 -4.06 -4.73
CA PHE A 121 -16.84 -2.95 -4.92
C PHE A 121 -17.54 -1.89 -5.78
N ASP A 122 -17.79 -0.73 -5.20
CA ASP A 122 -18.34 0.42 -5.93
C ASP A 122 -17.27 0.94 -6.92
N PRO A 123 -17.51 0.87 -8.24
CA PRO A 123 -16.56 1.34 -9.25
C PRO A 123 -16.16 2.82 -9.08
N SER A 124 -17.00 3.63 -8.44
CA SER A 124 -16.70 5.04 -8.14
C SER A 124 -15.55 5.19 -7.15
N LEU A 125 -15.35 4.23 -6.24
CA LEU A 125 -14.22 4.25 -5.31
C LEU A 125 -12.89 4.03 -6.03
N LEU A 126 -12.81 3.11 -6.99
CA LEU A 126 -11.60 2.92 -7.80
C LEU A 126 -11.28 4.20 -8.57
N GLN A 127 -12.28 4.81 -9.18
CA GLN A 127 -12.09 6.07 -9.90
C GLN A 127 -11.54 7.16 -8.97
N SER A 128 -12.16 7.36 -7.80
CA SER A 128 -11.69 8.35 -6.83
C SER A 128 -10.24 8.11 -6.37
N GLN A 129 -9.82 6.85 -6.25
CA GLN A 129 -8.46 6.51 -5.86
C GLN A 129 -7.46 6.74 -6.97
N LEU A 130 -7.83 6.44 -8.23
CA LEU A 130 -7.01 6.74 -9.40
C LEU A 130 -6.86 8.26 -9.57
N ASP A 131 -7.92 9.03 -9.36
CA ASP A 131 -7.89 10.50 -9.39
C ASP A 131 -7.03 11.10 -8.26
N THR A 132 -6.96 10.40 -7.11
CA THR A 132 -6.13 10.80 -5.96
C THR A 132 -4.68 10.37 -6.12
N LEU A 133 -4.38 9.41 -6.99
CA LEU A 133 -3.06 8.81 -7.11
C LEU A 133 -2.08 9.76 -7.78
N GLU A 134 -1.10 10.20 -7.01
CA GLU A 134 0.11 10.83 -7.49
C GLU A 134 1.17 9.72 -7.64
N GLU A 135 1.35 9.23 -8.88
CA GLU A 135 2.32 8.16 -9.17
C GLU A 135 3.70 8.53 -8.59
N PRO A 136 4.32 7.65 -7.78
CA PRO A 136 5.63 7.92 -7.19
C PRO A 136 6.72 7.96 -8.25
N ALA A 137 7.66 8.88 -8.09
CA ALA A 137 8.87 8.90 -8.90
C ALA A 137 9.80 7.70 -8.58
N ALA A 138 10.78 7.43 -9.44
CA ALA A 138 11.68 6.29 -9.31
C ALA A 138 12.55 6.31 -8.04
N ASP A 139 12.82 7.50 -7.50
CA ASP A 139 13.51 7.71 -6.22
C ASP A 139 12.57 7.53 -5.01
N GLU A 140 11.26 7.55 -5.22
CA GLU A 140 10.27 7.39 -4.16
C GLU A 140 9.85 5.93 -3.92
N ALA A 141 9.77 5.12 -4.99
CA ALA A 141 9.25 3.76 -4.92
C ALA A 141 9.89 2.81 -5.94
N ILE A 142 9.92 1.52 -5.59
CA ILE A 142 10.07 0.44 -6.56
C ILE A 142 8.72 0.27 -7.25
N THR A 143 8.67 0.42 -8.58
CA THR A 143 7.42 0.26 -9.34
C THR A 143 7.41 -1.10 -10.03
N VAL A 144 6.31 -1.84 -9.84
CA VAL A 144 6.11 -3.17 -10.43
C VAL A 144 4.72 -3.27 -11.04
N SER A 145 4.62 -3.93 -12.19
CA SER A 145 3.34 -4.11 -12.87
C SER A 145 2.49 -5.14 -12.13
N VAL A 146 1.22 -4.81 -11.89
CA VAL A 146 0.28 -5.76 -11.31
C VAL A 146 -0.06 -6.88 -12.28
N GLU A 147 0.17 -6.72 -13.59
CA GLU A 147 -0.13 -7.73 -14.63
C GLU A 147 0.72 -9.01 -14.51
N LEU A 148 1.85 -8.93 -13.81
CA LEU A 148 2.67 -10.08 -13.47
C LEU A 148 1.96 -10.99 -12.45
N SER A 149 2.40 -12.26 -12.37
CA SER A 149 1.98 -13.13 -11.28
C SER A 149 2.49 -12.62 -9.92
N PRO A 150 1.80 -12.91 -8.80
CA PRO A 150 2.26 -12.51 -7.48
C PRO A 150 3.71 -12.94 -7.17
N GLU A 151 4.11 -14.12 -7.62
CA GLU A 151 5.46 -14.65 -7.46
C GLU A 151 6.50 -13.81 -8.23
N GLU A 152 6.21 -13.47 -9.50
CA GLU A 152 7.08 -12.61 -10.31
C GLU A 152 7.22 -11.20 -9.72
N ILE A 153 6.13 -10.62 -9.21
CA ILE A 153 6.15 -9.33 -8.53
C ILE A 153 7.08 -9.37 -7.32
N VAL A 154 6.93 -10.38 -6.46
CA VAL A 154 7.74 -10.52 -5.25
C VAL A 154 9.22 -10.72 -5.59
N ASP A 155 9.52 -11.57 -6.56
CA ASP A 155 10.90 -11.82 -6.99
C ASP A 155 11.55 -10.57 -7.60
N ASP A 156 10.82 -9.78 -8.39
CA ASP A 156 11.31 -8.52 -8.94
C ASP A 156 11.58 -7.48 -7.86
N VAL A 157 10.65 -7.30 -6.92
CA VAL A 157 10.83 -6.41 -5.77
C VAL A 157 12.08 -6.78 -4.96
N LEU A 158 12.28 -8.06 -4.64
CA LEU A 158 13.44 -8.52 -3.88
C LEU A 158 14.76 -8.28 -4.62
N LYS A 159 14.79 -8.47 -5.95
CA LYS A 159 15.97 -8.16 -6.78
C LYS A 159 16.30 -6.67 -6.76
N GLN A 160 15.28 -5.82 -6.90
CA GLN A 160 15.48 -4.36 -6.88
C GLN A 160 15.92 -3.84 -5.51
N ILE A 161 15.44 -4.44 -4.42
CA ILE A 161 15.90 -4.12 -3.06
C ILE A 161 17.38 -4.48 -2.88
N GLN A 162 17.82 -5.64 -3.37
CA GLN A 162 19.22 -6.07 -3.25
C GLN A 162 20.20 -5.21 -4.06
N ALA A 163 19.71 -4.53 -5.10
CA ALA A 163 20.52 -3.67 -5.96
C ALA A 163 20.63 -2.22 -5.46
N ARG A 164 19.90 -1.86 -4.39
CA ARG A 164 19.93 -0.54 -3.75
C ARG A 164 20.94 -0.49 -2.62
#